data_AF-A0A1E7GBX7-F1
#
_entry.id   AF-A0A1E7GBX7-F1
#
_cell.length_a   1.000
_cell.length_b   1.000
_cell.length_c   1.000
_cell.angle_alpha   90.00
_cell.angle_beta   90.00
_cell.angle_gamma   90.00
#
_symmetry.space_group_name_H-M   'P 1'
#
loop_
_entity.id
_entity.type
_entity.pdbx_description
1 polymer ?
#
loop_
_entity_poly.entity_id
_entity_poly.type
_entity_poly.pdbx_seq_one_letter_code
_entity_poly.pdbx_strand_id
1 'polypeptide(L)'
;MNFETGKFTEEGEDSLFRHFEPDTPEVMKINSLQGREYEYSDYLGTIEYSIARYFYEDDRKIKDEDAVSALKNIRKNCEKNISFFKRDLEKEIIENLIELLEGEPISQHEFKLMIDYVLEVIDNRAWMEDEQAYIKWAAYVMGLFTEEESEDYEKSIKKLAAKLGLSSKHADLMLLKGNEDDYFEFVENYGGDEGEELTEEALIDEVERKFLSLTDAEKVDFLLENGPDLYEFVGFYISELSERDEFEKIQELYRKLIEKYDDFIYLYVFMGGAYIEIDPALAKFYFEKALTSLDKLDDFSDSTKEVFRANILELIEKIN
;
A
#
# COMPACT_ATOMS: atom_id res chain seq x y z
N MET A 1 -15.67 -11.38 -44.37
CA MET A 1 -14.81 -12.40 -43.74
C MET A 1 -15.61 -12.92 -42.57
N ASN A 2 -16.03 -14.18 -42.66
CA ASN A 2 -16.96 -14.79 -41.73
C ASN A 2 -16.19 -15.25 -40.50
N PHE A 3 -16.59 -14.76 -39.33
CA PHE A 3 -16.28 -15.41 -38.06
C PHE A 3 -17.06 -16.73 -38.03
N GLU A 4 -16.37 -17.86 -38.15
CA GLU A 4 -16.95 -19.15 -37.83
C GLU A 4 -17.02 -19.25 -36.31
N THR A 5 -18.22 -19.05 -35.77
CA THR A 5 -18.59 -19.53 -34.45
C THR A 5 -18.55 -21.06 -34.49
N GLY A 6 -17.50 -21.63 -33.90
CA GLY A 6 -17.40 -23.05 -33.63
C GLY A 6 -18.59 -23.49 -32.78
N LYS A 7 -19.54 -24.19 -33.43
CA LYS A 7 -20.62 -24.89 -32.75
C LYS A 7 -20.03 -25.97 -31.85
N PHE A 8 -20.19 -25.80 -30.53
CA PHE A 8 -20.12 -26.90 -29.56
C PHE A 8 -20.99 -28.06 -30.06
N THR A 9 -20.37 -29.24 -30.21
CA THR A 9 -21.07 -30.46 -30.62
C THR A 9 -21.53 -31.24 -29.38
N GLU A 10 -22.70 -31.86 -29.53
CA GLU A 10 -23.46 -32.56 -28.50
C GLU A 10 -22.71 -33.74 -27.85
N GLU A 11 -22.92 -33.89 -26.55
CA GLU A 11 -22.80 -35.13 -25.75
C GLU A 11 -21.40 -35.72 -25.56
N GLY A 12 -20.46 -34.83 -25.27
CA GLY A 12 -19.16 -35.18 -24.71
C GLY A 12 -18.83 -34.38 -23.45
N GLU A 13 -19.79 -34.10 -22.57
CA GLU A 13 -19.64 -33.64 -21.17
C GLU A 13 -18.22 -33.10 -20.83
N ASP A 14 -17.91 -31.88 -21.29
CA ASP A 14 -16.57 -31.29 -21.27
C ASP A 14 -16.07 -31.11 -19.83
N SER A 15 -14.82 -31.46 -19.56
CA SER A 15 -14.23 -31.40 -18.21
C SER A 15 -12.76 -31.05 -18.28
N LEU A 16 -12.29 -30.21 -17.34
CA LEU A 16 -10.87 -29.83 -17.22
C LEU A 16 -9.94 -31.04 -17.25
N PHE A 17 -10.35 -32.11 -16.55
CA PHE A 17 -9.54 -33.32 -16.43
C PHE A 17 -9.19 -33.99 -17.77
N ARG A 18 -9.99 -33.81 -18.83
CA ARG A 18 -9.68 -34.38 -20.15
C ARG A 18 -8.53 -33.69 -20.85
N HIS A 19 -8.26 -32.45 -20.46
CA HIS A 19 -7.22 -31.60 -21.04
C HIS A 19 -5.91 -31.66 -20.25
N PHE A 20 -5.85 -32.46 -19.17
CA PHE A 20 -4.63 -32.64 -18.39
C PHE A 20 -3.75 -33.77 -18.93
N GLU A 21 -2.44 -33.54 -18.86
CA GLU A 21 -1.46 -34.61 -19.01
C GLU A 21 -1.41 -35.49 -17.76
N PRO A 22 -1.01 -36.77 -17.89
CA PRO A 22 -0.79 -37.62 -16.73
C PRO A 22 0.36 -37.09 -15.86
N ASP A 23 0.19 -37.10 -14.53
CA ASP A 23 1.24 -36.72 -13.59
C ASP A 23 2.51 -37.59 -13.80
N THR A 24 3.68 -36.94 -13.84
CA THR A 24 4.98 -37.62 -13.89
C THR A 24 5.67 -37.61 -12.52
N PRO A 25 6.59 -38.56 -12.23
CA PRO A 25 7.37 -38.53 -10.99
C PRO A 25 8.18 -37.24 -10.79
N GLU A 26 8.56 -36.56 -11.88
CA GLU A 26 9.26 -35.29 -11.88
C GLU A 26 8.33 -34.15 -11.44
N VAL A 27 7.15 -34.07 -12.06
CA VAL A 27 6.15 -33.04 -11.76
C VAL A 27 5.62 -33.17 -10.33
N MET A 28 5.41 -34.40 -9.85
CA MET A 28 5.00 -34.67 -8.47
C MET A 28 6.01 -34.21 -7.41
N LYS A 29 7.25 -33.84 -7.78
CA LYS A 29 8.24 -33.26 -6.85
C LYS A 29 8.07 -31.76 -6.68
N ILE A 30 7.30 -31.09 -7.55
CA ILE A 30 7.00 -29.67 -7.43
C ILE A 30 6.03 -29.52 -6.27
N ASN A 31 6.43 -28.81 -5.21
CA ASN A 31 5.60 -28.65 -4.01
C ASN A 31 4.91 -27.29 -3.93
N SER A 32 5.39 -26.32 -4.72
CA SER A 32 4.90 -24.93 -4.78
C SER A 32 5.29 -24.33 -6.13
N LEU A 33 4.55 -23.31 -6.57
CA LEU A 33 4.90 -22.48 -7.72
C LEU A 33 5.79 -21.28 -7.37
N GLN A 34 6.11 -21.08 -6.08
CA GLN A 34 7.04 -20.02 -5.65
C GLN A 34 8.39 -20.16 -6.37
N GLY A 35 8.83 -19.09 -7.05
CA GLY A 35 10.04 -19.04 -7.88
C GLY A 35 9.90 -19.69 -9.26
N ARG A 36 8.68 -20.07 -9.66
CA ARG A 36 8.33 -20.62 -10.99
C ARG A 36 7.13 -19.93 -11.62
N GLU A 37 6.75 -18.77 -11.10
CA GLU A 37 5.56 -18.02 -11.49
C GLU A 37 5.56 -17.74 -13.00
N TYR A 38 6.73 -17.43 -13.56
CA TYR A 38 6.93 -17.19 -14.99
C TYR A 38 6.61 -18.42 -15.86
N GLU A 39 6.91 -19.64 -15.38
CA GLU A 39 6.62 -20.88 -16.12
C GLU A 39 5.10 -21.14 -16.24
N TYR A 40 4.32 -20.60 -15.30
CA TYR A 40 2.86 -20.79 -15.25
C TYR A 40 2.09 -19.47 -15.49
N SER A 41 2.75 -18.43 -15.99
CA SER A 41 2.19 -17.07 -16.06
C SER A 41 0.91 -16.99 -16.87
N ASP A 42 0.81 -17.76 -17.95
CA ASP A 42 -0.36 -17.72 -18.84
C ASP A 42 -1.59 -18.34 -18.16
N TYR A 43 -1.40 -19.41 -17.38
CA TYR A 43 -2.48 -20.02 -16.60
C TYR A 43 -2.89 -19.16 -15.41
N LEU A 44 -1.91 -18.62 -14.68
CA LEU A 44 -2.15 -17.71 -13.56
C LEU A 44 -2.90 -16.46 -14.04
N GLY A 45 -2.40 -15.84 -15.11
CA GLY A 45 -3.02 -14.70 -15.77
C GLY A 45 -4.43 -15.01 -16.27
N THR A 46 -4.68 -16.21 -16.79
CA THR A 46 -6.03 -16.63 -17.24
C THR A 46 -7.02 -16.77 -16.08
N ILE A 47 -6.59 -17.29 -14.92
CA ILE A 47 -7.42 -17.36 -13.72
C ILE A 47 -7.72 -15.94 -13.22
N GLU A 48 -6.69 -15.11 -13.09
CA GLU A 48 -6.78 -13.72 -12.63
C GLU A 48 -7.68 -12.88 -13.55
N TYR A 49 -7.51 -13.03 -14.87
CA TYR A 49 -8.30 -12.35 -15.88
C TYR A 49 -9.76 -12.77 -15.83
N SER A 50 -10.05 -14.07 -15.74
CA SER A 50 -11.43 -14.58 -15.61
C SER A 50 -12.16 -13.98 -14.39
N ILE A 51 -11.47 -13.91 -13.25
CA ILE A 51 -12.01 -13.32 -12.01
C ILE A 51 -12.24 -11.81 -12.19
N ALA A 52 -11.24 -11.11 -12.71
CA ALA A 52 -11.26 -9.67 -12.92
C ALA A 52 -12.36 -9.25 -13.91
N ARG A 53 -12.48 -9.99 -15.02
CA ARG A 53 -13.48 -9.76 -16.07
C ARG A 53 -14.89 -9.99 -15.55
N TYR A 54 -15.14 -11.11 -14.86
CA TYR A 54 -16.45 -11.38 -14.29
C TYR A 54 -16.87 -10.31 -13.27
N PHE A 55 -15.95 -9.85 -12.43
CA PHE A 55 -16.19 -8.69 -11.55
C PHE A 55 -16.58 -7.44 -12.35
N TYR A 56 -15.82 -7.13 -13.40
CA TYR A 56 -15.96 -5.87 -14.12
C TYR A 56 -17.19 -5.82 -15.04
N GLU A 57 -17.44 -6.90 -15.79
CA GLU A 57 -18.47 -6.99 -16.84
C GLU A 57 -19.81 -7.52 -16.33
N ASP A 58 -19.80 -8.47 -15.38
CA ASP A 58 -21.01 -9.19 -14.96
C ASP A 58 -21.53 -8.77 -13.59
N ASP A 59 -20.68 -8.80 -12.54
CA ASP A 59 -21.10 -8.51 -11.17
C ASP A 59 -20.03 -7.78 -10.33
N ARG A 60 -20.19 -6.46 -10.25
CA ARG A 60 -19.36 -5.55 -9.43
C ARG A 60 -19.51 -5.75 -7.91
N LYS A 61 -20.40 -6.63 -7.45
CA LYS A 61 -20.66 -6.88 -6.01
C LYS A 61 -20.02 -8.14 -5.47
N ILE A 62 -19.45 -8.99 -6.33
CA ILE A 62 -18.73 -10.18 -5.86
C ILE A 62 -17.59 -9.76 -4.93
N LYS A 63 -17.25 -10.64 -3.99
CA LYS A 63 -16.18 -10.43 -3.01
C LYS A 63 -15.01 -11.37 -3.24
N ASP A 64 -13.88 -11.10 -2.59
CA ASP A 64 -12.73 -12.01 -2.58
C ASP A 64 -13.15 -13.41 -2.07
N GLU A 65 -14.06 -13.49 -1.10
CA GLU A 65 -14.62 -14.76 -0.59
C GLU A 65 -15.37 -15.58 -1.65
N ASP A 66 -16.00 -14.92 -2.63
CA ASP A 66 -16.70 -15.60 -3.73
C ASP A 66 -15.70 -16.23 -4.70
N ALA A 67 -14.62 -15.51 -5.01
CA ALA A 67 -13.50 -16.02 -5.81
C ALA A 67 -12.81 -17.20 -5.11
N VAL A 68 -12.49 -17.06 -3.83
CA VAL A 68 -11.92 -18.14 -3.00
C VAL A 68 -12.81 -19.39 -3.02
N SER A 69 -14.13 -19.19 -2.89
CA SER A 69 -15.09 -20.29 -2.92
C SER A 69 -15.14 -20.98 -4.28
N ALA A 70 -15.13 -20.22 -5.38
CA ALA A 70 -15.10 -20.75 -6.74
C ALA A 70 -13.83 -21.57 -7.00
N LEU A 71 -12.65 -21.00 -6.68
CA LEU A 71 -11.36 -21.65 -6.84
C LEU A 71 -11.25 -22.95 -6.03
N LYS A 72 -11.67 -22.93 -4.76
CA LYS A 72 -11.70 -24.15 -3.92
C LYS A 72 -12.62 -25.23 -4.50
N ASN A 73 -13.77 -24.83 -5.08
CA ASN A 73 -14.70 -25.77 -5.69
C ASN A 73 -14.12 -26.38 -6.97
N ILE A 74 -13.53 -25.55 -7.85
CA ILE A 74 -12.83 -25.97 -9.07
C ILE A 74 -11.70 -26.95 -8.74
N ARG A 75 -10.81 -26.58 -7.82
CA ARG A 75 -9.67 -27.41 -7.39
C ARG A 75 -10.10 -28.79 -6.90
N LYS A 76 -11.19 -28.86 -6.14
CA LYS A 76 -11.68 -30.09 -5.53
C LYS A 76 -12.40 -31.01 -6.51
N ASN A 77 -12.99 -30.44 -7.57
CA ASN A 77 -13.90 -31.13 -8.46
C ASN A 77 -13.46 -31.01 -9.94
N CYS A 78 -12.17 -30.81 -10.22
CA CYS A 78 -11.66 -30.63 -11.58
C CYS A 78 -11.93 -31.84 -12.51
N GLU A 79 -12.23 -33.01 -11.93
CA GLU A 79 -12.66 -34.21 -12.65
C GLU A 79 -14.14 -34.20 -13.05
N LYS A 80 -14.93 -33.29 -12.48
CA LYS A 80 -16.35 -33.10 -12.85
C LYS A 80 -16.45 -32.29 -14.13
N ASN A 81 -17.54 -32.52 -14.84
CA ASN A 81 -17.86 -31.80 -16.07
C ASN A 81 -18.33 -30.39 -15.75
N ILE A 82 -18.24 -29.49 -16.71
CA ILE A 82 -18.60 -28.06 -16.56
C ILE A 82 -20.02 -27.89 -15.99
N SER A 83 -20.96 -28.77 -16.38
CA SER A 83 -22.35 -28.76 -15.91
C SER A 83 -22.53 -28.98 -14.39
N PHE A 84 -21.52 -29.52 -13.70
CA PHE A 84 -21.50 -29.64 -12.24
C PHE A 84 -21.39 -28.27 -11.56
N PHE A 85 -20.66 -27.35 -12.17
CA PHE A 85 -20.38 -26.02 -11.62
C PHE A 85 -21.59 -25.10 -11.85
N LYS A 86 -22.07 -24.51 -10.75
CA LYS A 86 -23.35 -23.79 -10.75
C LYS A 86 -23.15 -22.29 -10.78
N ARG A 87 -22.03 -21.80 -10.25
CA ARG A 87 -21.75 -20.36 -10.22
C ARG A 87 -21.18 -19.96 -11.57
N ASP A 88 -21.59 -18.81 -12.08
CA ASP A 88 -21.14 -18.37 -13.39
C ASP A 88 -19.65 -18.02 -13.38
N LEU A 89 -19.13 -17.45 -12.28
CA LEU A 89 -17.69 -17.29 -12.05
C LEU A 89 -16.91 -18.60 -12.18
N GLU A 90 -17.44 -19.73 -11.68
CA GLU A 90 -16.75 -21.02 -11.81
C GLU A 90 -16.64 -21.44 -13.27
N LYS A 91 -17.72 -21.25 -14.04
CA LYS A 91 -17.76 -21.59 -15.47
C LYS A 91 -16.83 -20.69 -16.28
N GLU A 92 -16.84 -19.39 -16.02
CA GLU A 92 -15.95 -18.42 -16.68
C GLU A 92 -14.47 -18.83 -16.52
N ILE A 93 -14.06 -19.14 -15.29
CA ILE A 93 -12.68 -19.59 -15.01
C ILE A 93 -12.39 -20.91 -15.74
N ILE A 94 -13.30 -21.88 -15.70
CA ILE A 94 -13.10 -23.19 -16.32
C ILE A 94 -13.02 -23.07 -17.85
N GLU A 95 -13.94 -22.35 -18.48
CA GLU A 95 -14.03 -22.22 -19.93
C GLU A 95 -12.78 -21.56 -20.51
N ASN A 96 -12.32 -20.45 -19.91
CA ASN A 96 -11.09 -19.78 -20.32
C ASN A 96 -9.85 -20.66 -20.09
N LEU A 97 -9.82 -21.47 -19.01
CA LEU A 97 -8.72 -22.41 -18.78
C LEU A 97 -8.72 -23.59 -19.75
N ILE A 98 -9.89 -24.10 -20.17
CA ILE A 98 -9.98 -25.17 -21.17
C ILE A 98 -9.35 -24.70 -22.48
N GLU A 99 -9.68 -23.49 -22.94
CA GLU A 99 -9.10 -22.94 -24.17
C GLU A 99 -7.56 -22.93 -24.12
N LEU A 100 -6.98 -22.54 -22.98
CA LEU A 100 -5.53 -22.55 -22.79
C LEU A 100 -4.96 -23.99 -22.74
N LEU A 101 -5.60 -24.90 -21.99
CA LEU A 101 -5.15 -26.28 -21.81
C LEU A 101 -5.23 -27.12 -23.08
N GLU A 102 -6.11 -26.77 -24.02
CA GLU A 102 -6.18 -27.42 -25.33
C GLU A 102 -4.91 -27.16 -26.18
N GLY A 103 -4.29 -25.98 -26.00
CA GLY A 103 -3.04 -25.61 -26.66
C GLY A 103 -1.81 -26.06 -25.90
N GLU A 104 -1.80 -25.83 -24.59
CA GLU A 104 -0.68 -26.07 -23.69
C GLU A 104 -1.16 -26.85 -22.47
N PRO A 105 -1.18 -28.20 -22.52
CA PRO A 105 -1.70 -29.01 -21.44
C PRO A 105 -0.69 -29.11 -20.28
N ILE A 106 -1.20 -29.15 -19.05
CA ILE A 106 -0.43 -29.38 -17.81
C ILE A 106 -0.98 -30.60 -17.07
N SER A 107 -0.24 -31.07 -16.08
CA SER A 107 -0.72 -32.16 -15.23
C SER A 107 -1.80 -31.72 -14.23
N GLN A 108 -2.54 -32.68 -13.69
CA GLN A 108 -3.51 -32.40 -12.64
C GLN A 108 -2.85 -31.85 -11.36
N HIS A 109 -1.63 -32.32 -11.06
CA HIS A 109 -0.85 -31.84 -9.93
C HIS A 109 -0.49 -30.36 -10.09
N GLU A 110 0.04 -29.95 -11.24
CA GLU A 110 0.38 -28.55 -11.53
C GLU A 110 -0.85 -27.66 -11.50
N PHE A 111 -1.97 -28.12 -12.07
CA PHE A 111 -3.23 -27.39 -12.02
C PHE A 111 -3.64 -27.04 -10.58
N LYS A 112 -3.52 -28.01 -9.65
CA LYS A 112 -3.83 -27.76 -8.23
C LYS A 112 -2.89 -26.75 -7.60
N LEU A 113 -1.60 -26.79 -7.94
CA LEU A 113 -0.62 -25.83 -7.45
C LEU A 113 -0.90 -24.41 -7.96
N MET A 114 -1.36 -24.25 -9.21
CA MET A 114 -1.79 -22.94 -9.74
C MET A 114 -2.96 -22.37 -8.95
N ILE A 115 -3.99 -23.19 -8.70
CA ILE A 115 -5.12 -22.73 -7.89
C ILE A 115 -4.68 -22.40 -6.45
N ASP A 116 -3.80 -23.21 -5.86
CA ASP A 116 -3.25 -22.95 -4.52
C ASP A 116 -2.45 -21.63 -4.48
N TYR A 117 -1.67 -21.34 -5.52
CA TYR A 117 -0.94 -20.09 -5.66
C TYR A 117 -1.89 -18.89 -5.73
N VAL A 118 -2.91 -18.92 -6.58
CA VAL A 118 -3.88 -17.81 -6.67
C VAL A 118 -4.62 -17.61 -5.34
N LEU A 119 -4.97 -18.70 -4.64
CA LEU A 119 -5.57 -18.62 -3.31
C LEU A 119 -4.63 -17.93 -2.30
N GLU A 120 -3.33 -18.21 -2.35
CA GLU A 120 -2.31 -17.53 -1.52
C GLU A 120 -2.19 -16.04 -1.88
N VAL A 121 -2.22 -15.69 -3.17
CA VAL A 121 -2.20 -14.29 -3.66
C VAL A 121 -3.42 -13.50 -3.16
N ILE A 122 -4.59 -14.13 -3.09
CA ILE A 122 -5.81 -13.53 -2.48
C ILE A 122 -5.60 -13.31 -0.98
N ASP A 123 -5.14 -14.33 -0.26
CA ASP A 123 -4.93 -14.27 1.20
C ASP A 123 -3.91 -13.18 1.59
N ASN A 124 -2.84 -13.06 0.80
CA ASN A 124 -1.80 -12.04 0.95
C ASN A 124 -2.29 -10.59 0.77
N ARG A 125 -3.55 -10.37 0.37
CA ARG A 125 -4.17 -9.04 0.27
C ARG A 125 -5.24 -8.78 1.33
N ALA A 126 -5.52 -9.73 2.22
CA ALA A 126 -6.52 -9.57 3.28
C ALA A 126 -6.21 -8.42 4.25
N TRP A 127 -4.94 -8.01 4.36
CA TRP A 127 -4.50 -6.86 5.19
C TRP A 127 -5.04 -5.51 4.69
N MET A 128 -5.54 -5.42 3.46
CA MET A 128 -6.10 -4.18 2.92
C MET A 128 -7.47 -3.81 3.51
N GLU A 129 -8.06 -4.69 4.35
CA GLU A 129 -9.36 -4.48 5.03
C GLU A 129 -10.53 -4.13 4.08
N ASP A 130 -10.41 -4.49 2.79
CA ASP A 130 -11.47 -4.38 1.77
C ASP A 130 -11.95 -5.80 1.42
N GLU A 131 -13.26 -6.01 1.39
CA GLU A 131 -13.86 -7.29 0.99
C GLU A 131 -13.67 -7.61 -0.51
N GLN A 132 -13.18 -6.64 -1.28
CA GLN A 132 -12.87 -6.73 -2.70
C GLN A 132 -11.40 -6.37 -3.02
N ALA A 133 -10.49 -6.54 -2.07
CA ALA A 133 -9.09 -6.14 -2.20
C ALA A 133 -8.41 -6.79 -3.41
N TYR A 134 -8.50 -8.12 -3.54
CA TYR A 134 -7.87 -8.86 -4.62
C TYR A 134 -8.57 -8.65 -5.96
N ILE A 135 -9.91 -8.76 -6.02
CA ILE A 135 -10.65 -8.61 -7.29
C ILE A 135 -10.47 -7.22 -7.91
N LYS A 136 -10.45 -6.14 -7.10
CA LYS A 136 -10.15 -4.79 -7.61
C LYS A 136 -8.71 -4.67 -8.10
N TRP A 137 -7.76 -5.26 -7.37
CA TRP A 137 -6.36 -5.29 -7.77
C TRP A 137 -6.19 -6.01 -9.11
N ALA A 138 -6.78 -7.20 -9.27
CA ALA A 138 -6.73 -7.96 -10.50
C ALA A 138 -7.37 -7.19 -11.67
N ALA A 139 -8.53 -6.55 -11.46
CA ALA A 139 -9.17 -5.72 -12.48
C ALA A 139 -8.34 -4.48 -12.88
N TYR A 140 -7.64 -3.89 -11.92
CA TYR A 140 -6.70 -2.81 -12.18
C TYR A 140 -5.49 -3.28 -13.00
N VAL A 141 -4.80 -4.35 -12.57
CA VAL A 141 -3.61 -4.89 -13.25
C VAL A 141 -3.93 -5.38 -14.66
N MET A 142 -5.10 -5.97 -14.86
CA MET A 142 -5.58 -6.42 -16.17
C MET A 142 -6.06 -5.27 -17.07
N GLY A 143 -5.98 -4.02 -16.60
CA GLY A 143 -6.34 -2.84 -17.39
C GLY A 143 -7.83 -2.74 -17.72
N LEU A 144 -8.71 -3.32 -16.89
CA LEU A 144 -10.15 -3.29 -17.11
C LEU A 144 -10.79 -1.97 -16.69
N PHE A 145 -10.22 -1.30 -15.68
CA PHE A 145 -10.70 -0.02 -15.18
C PHE A 145 -10.63 1.07 -16.24
N THR A 146 -11.62 1.96 -16.21
CA THR A 146 -11.51 3.25 -16.91
C THR A 146 -10.38 4.10 -16.31
N GLU A 147 -9.97 5.15 -17.02
CA GLU A 147 -8.94 6.08 -16.54
C GLU A 147 -9.32 6.70 -15.19
N GLU A 148 -10.58 7.12 -15.03
CA GLU A 148 -11.11 7.68 -13.77
C GLU A 148 -11.08 6.64 -12.63
N GLU A 149 -11.55 5.42 -12.87
CA GLU A 149 -11.51 4.34 -11.88
C GLU A 149 -10.08 3.97 -11.49
N SER A 150 -9.15 3.98 -12.45
CA SER A 150 -7.74 3.71 -12.21
C SER A 150 -7.12 4.77 -11.33
N GLU A 151 -7.33 6.06 -11.63
CA GLU A 151 -6.83 7.15 -10.79
C GLU A 151 -7.38 7.09 -9.36
N ASP A 152 -8.67 6.80 -9.19
CA ASP A 152 -9.29 6.72 -7.88
C ASP A 152 -8.80 5.51 -7.08
N TYR A 153 -8.62 4.36 -7.75
CA TYR A 153 -8.02 3.18 -7.14
C TYR A 153 -6.58 3.45 -6.70
N GLU A 154 -5.75 4.06 -7.55
CA GLU A 154 -4.37 4.41 -7.22
C GLU A 154 -4.27 5.37 -6.03
N LYS A 155 -5.11 6.41 -6.00
CA LYS A 155 -5.20 7.33 -4.85
C LYS A 155 -5.55 6.56 -3.57
N SER A 156 -6.45 5.58 -3.65
CA SER A 156 -6.84 4.76 -2.50
C SER A 156 -5.67 3.89 -1.99
N ILE A 157 -4.91 3.26 -2.89
CA ILE A 157 -3.76 2.44 -2.55
C ILE A 157 -2.62 3.29 -1.98
N LYS A 158 -2.35 4.48 -2.55
CA LYS A 158 -1.35 5.41 -2.00
C LYS A 158 -1.70 5.90 -0.61
N LYS A 159 -2.98 6.18 -0.36
CA LYS A 159 -3.47 6.55 0.97
C LYS A 159 -3.34 5.40 1.98
N LEU A 160 -3.62 4.17 1.55
CA LEU A 160 -3.47 2.98 2.37
C LEU A 160 -1.99 2.72 2.72
N ALA A 161 -1.10 2.79 1.74
CA ALA A 161 0.35 2.67 1.94
C ALA A 161 0.85 3.71 2.94
N ALA A 162 0.49 4.98 2.77
CA ALA A 162 0.85 6.06 3.69
C ALA A 162 0.36 5.81 5.12
N LYS A 163 -0.88 5.28 5.30
CA LYS A 163 -1.42 4.91 6.62
C LYS A 163 -0.59 3.82 7.31
N LEU A 164 0.07 2.96 6.54
CA LEU A 164 0.94 1.89 7.03
C LEU A 164 2.41 2.31 7.15
N GLY A 165 2.74 3.59 6.93
CA GLY A 165 4.12 4.08 6.93
C GLY A 165 4.93 3.67 5.70
N LEU A 166 4.27 3.18 4.63
CA LEU A 166 4.92 2.76 3.40
C LEU A 166 5.04 3.95 2.41
N SER A 167 6.16 3.99 1.68
CA SER A 167 6.43 5.06 0.72
C SER A 167 5.56 4.96 -0.55
N SER A 168 5.54 6.03 -1.36
CA SER A 168 4.86 5.99 -2.67
C SER A 168 5.44 4.92 -3.59
N LYS A 169 6.74 4.59 -3.49
CA LYS A 169 7.36 3.51 -4.28
C LYS A 169 6.77 2.15 -3.92
N HIS A 170 6.50 1.89 -2.63
CA HIS A 170 5.79 0.69 -2.20
C HIS A 170 4.36 0.63 -2.73
N ALA A 171 3.65 1.76 -2.74
CA ALA A 171 2.32 1.84 -3.34
C ALA A 171 2.35 1.56 -4.85
N ASP A 172 3.33 2.13 -5.56
CA ASP A 172 3.52 1.89 -6.99
C ASP A 172 3.85 0.40 -7.25
N LEU A 173 4.67 -0.25 -6.42
CA LEU A 173 4.93 -1.70 -6.50
C LEU A 173 3.68 -2.56 -6.25
N MET A 174 2.84 -2.20 -5.28
CA MET A 174 1.55 -2.88 -5.05
C MET A 174 0.63 -2.77 -6.28
N LEU A 175 0.76 -1.69 -7.04
CA LEU A 175 0.05 -1.43 -8.30
C LEU A 175 0.77 -2.03 -9.52
N LEU A 176 1.86 -2.78 -9.33
CA LEU A 176 2.74 -3.26 -10.41
C LEU A 176 3.24 -2.15 -11.34
N LYS A 177 3.41 -0.93 -10.80
CA LYS A 177 4.07 0.19 -11.46
C LYS A 177 5.56 0.16 -11.12
N GLY A 178 6.36 -0.35 -12.04
CA GLY A 178 7.82 -0.45 -11.92
C GLY A 178 8.40 -1.26 -13.07
N ASN A 179 9.73 -1.28 -13.20
CA ASN A 179 10.44 -2.22 -14.08
C ASN A 179 10.79 -3.52 -13.31
N GLU A 180 11.29 -4.55 -14.00
CA GLU A 180 11.71 -5.81 -13.34
C GLU A 180 12.72 -5.56 -12.21
N ASP A 181 13.62 -4.59 -12.39
CA ASP A 181 14.61 -4.22 -11.37
C ASP A 181 13.94 -3.70 -10.08
N ASP A 182 12.85 -2.92 -10.19
CA ASP A 182 12.05 -2.47 -9.05
C ASP A 182 11.37 -3.64 -8.30
N TYR A 183 11.00 -4.71 -9.02
CA TYR A 183 10.38 -5.91 -8.44
C TYR A 183 11.41 -6.83 -7.77
N PHE A 184 12.61 -6.97 -8.36
CA PHE A 184 13.74 -7.66 -7.73
C PHE A 184 14.21 -6.93 -6.46
N GLU A 185 14.28 -5.60 -6.47
CA GLU A 185 14.56 -4.78 -5.28
C GLU A 185 13.49 -4.97 -4.19
N PHE A 186 12.21 -5.15 -4.55
CA PHE A 186 11.14 -5.43 -3.60
C PHE A 186 11.20 -6.84 -3.00
N VAL A 187 11.45 -7.86 -3.83
CA VAL A 187 11.46 -9.28 -3.44
C VAL A 187 12.73 -9.66 -2.69
N GLU A 188 13.89 -9.12 -3.05
CA GLU A 188 15.13 -9.30 -2.28
C GLU A 188 15.03 -8.70 -0.87
N ASN A 189 14.17 -7.69 -0.68
CA ASN A 189 13.91 -7.02 0.59
C ASN A 189 12.69 -7.57 1.37
N TYR A 190 11.87 -8.45 0.78
CA TYR A 190 10.75 -9.11 1.46
C TYR A 190 11.18 -10.48 2.02
N GLY A 191 11.71 -10.47 3.25
CA GLY A 191 11.98 -11.69 4.03
C GLY A 191 13.45 -11.97 4.35
N GLY A 192 14.37 -11.13 3.88
CA GLY A 192 15.78 -11.14 4.29
C GLY A 192 16.06 -10.02 5.27
N ASP A 193 16.39 -10.37 6.51
CA ASP A 193 17.19 -9.51 7.39
C ASP A 193 18.47 -9.11 6.61
N GLU A 194 18.75 -7.81 6.56
CA GLU A 194 19.95 -7.14 6.02
C GLU A 194 20.07 -6.98 4.47
N GLY A 195 19.69 -5.81 3.94
CA GLY A 195 19.88 -5.43 2.53
C GLY A 195 19.53 -3.98 2.13
N GLU A 196 20.18 -2.98 2.75
CA GLU A 196 20.16 -1.53 2.40
C GLU A 196 18.79 -0.82 2.33
N GLU A 197 18.21 -0.60 3.52
CA GLU A 197 17.48 0.63 3.81
C GLU A 197 18.21 1.85 3.23
N LEU A 198 17.51 2.75 2.53
CA LEU A 198 17.77 4.16 2.84
C LEU A 198 17.47 4.26 4.33
N THR A 199 18.52 4.27 5.15
CA THR A 199 18.43 4.44 6.60
C THR A 199 17.40 5.53 6.90
N GLU A 200 16.74 5.52 8.06
CA GLU A 200 15.86 6.61 8.50
C GLU A 200 16.46 8.01 8.17
N GLU A 201 17.79 8.13 8.30
CA GLU A 201 18.63 9.25 7.85
C GLU A 201 18.52 9.63 6.36
N ALA A 202 18.51 8.67 5.44
CA ALA A 202 18.47 8.91 4.00
C ALA A 202 17.04 9.17 3.47
N LEU A 203 16.01 8.66 4.17
CA LEU A 203 14.61 9.08 3.96
C LEU A 203 14.39 10.51 4.48
N ILE A 204 14.95 10.83 5.65
CA ILE A 204 14.99 12.21 6.17
C ILE A 204 15.75 13.11 5.19
N ASP A 205 16.87 12.68 4.61
CA ASP A 205 17.63 13.47 3.62
C ASP A 205 16.85 13.76 2.32
N GLU A 206 15.97 12.85 1.89
CA GLU A 206 15.13 13.07 0.72
C GLU A 206 13.96 14.01 1.03
N VAL A 207 13.29 13.80 2.17
CA VAL A 207 12.24 14.69 2.65
C VAL A 207 12.79 16.09 2.91
N GLU A 208 13.98 16.19 3.49
CA GLU A 208 14.71 17.44 3.68
C GLU A 208 15.04 18.10 2.34
N ARG A 209 15.66 17.38 1.39
CA ARG A 209 15.96 17.93 0.06
C ARG A 209 14.71 18.44 -0.66
N LYS A 210 13.60 17.72 -0.56
CA LYS A 210 12.32 18.12 -1.14
C LYS A 210 11.77 19.35 -0.43
N PHE A 211 11.74 19.36 0.90
CA PHE A 211 11.26 20.48 1.70
C PHE A 211 12.06 21.77 1.44
N LEU A 212 13.38 21.66 1.34
CA LEU A 212 14.27 22.78 1.03
C LEU A 212 14.03 23.37 -0.37
N SER A 213 13.49 22.59 -1.31
CA SER A 213 13.18 23.04 -2.66
C SER A 213 11.82 23.73 -2.82
N LEU A 214 10.96 23.67 -1.79
CA LEU A 214 9.62 24.27 -1.80
C LEU A 214 9.67 25.80 -1.63
N THR A 215 8.68 26.48 -2.21
CA THR A 215 8.42 27.90 -1.92
C THR A 215 7.85 28.10 -0.51
N ASP A 216 7.91 29.30 0.04
CA ASP A 216 7.36 29.61 1.38
C ASP A 216 5.89 29.19 1.54
N ALA A 217 5.06 29.35 0.49
CA ALA A 217 3.67 28.95 0.52
C ALA A 217 3.52 27.42 0.58
N GLU A 218 4.28 26.71 -0.25
CA GLU A 218 4.29 25.25 -0.27
C GLU A 218 4.87 24.65 1.02
N LYS A 219 5.88 25.28 1.62
CA LYS A 219 6.41 24.91 2.94
C LYS A 219 5.33 25.04 4.01
N VAL A 220 4.55 26.13 3.99
CA VAL A 220 3.43 26.30 4.93
C VAL A 220 2.39 25.20 4.75
N ASP A 221 1.96 24.91 3.52
CA ASP A 221 0.99 23.85 3.24
C ASP A 221 1.52 22.47 3.69
N PHE A 222 2.79 22.17 3.39
CA PHE A 222 3.46 20.94 3.81
C PHE A 222 3.49 20.77 5.34
N LEU A 223 3.88 21.82 6.07
CA LEU A 223 3.95 21.79 7.53
C LEU A 223 2.56 21.75 8.16
N LEU A 224 1.55 22.32 7.51
CA LEU A 224 0.17 22.19 7.98
C LEU A 224 -0.33 20.76 7.86
N GLU A 225 0.17 19.94 6.95
CA GLU A 225 -0.23 18.54 6.83
C GLU A 225 0.56 17.61 7.74
N ASN A 226 1.87 17.86 7.91
CA ASN A 226 2.81 16.91 8.52
C ASN A 226 3.49 17.43 9.80
N GLY A 227 3.14 18.63 10.26
CA GLY A 227 3.89 19.37 11.29
C GLY A 227 4.20 18.60 12.57
N PRO A 228 3.21 17.96 13.23
CA PRO A 228 3.47 17.20 14.47
C PRO A 228 4.42 16.02 14.27
N ASP A 229 4.27 15.28 13.17
CA ASP A 229 5.06 14.09 12.86
C ASP A 229 6.47 14.45 12.36
N LEU A 230 6.63 15.63 11.76
CA LEU A 230 7.89 16.16 11.25
C LEU A 230 8.28 17.48 11.92
N TYR A 231 8.24 17.50 13.25
CA TYR A 231 8.42 18.71 14.05
C TYR A 231 9.77 19.41 13.82
N GLU A 232 10.81 18.67 13.42
CA GLU A 232 12.13 19.21 13.10
C GLU A 232 12.09 20.19 11.91
N PHE A 233 11.29 19.93 10.88
CA PHE A 233 11.11 20.86 9.75
C PHE A 233 10.30 22.11 10.13
N VAL A 234 9.40 21.99 11.11
CA VAL A 234 8.73 23.16 11.70
C VAL A 234 9.76 24.05 12.39
N GLY A 235 10.66 23.46 13.19
CA GLY A 235 11.76 24.17 13.83
C GLY A 235 12.72 24.82 12.82
N PHE A 236 13.12 24.07 11.79
CA PHE A 236 13.98 24.56 10.72
C PHE A 236 13.38 25.77 10.01
N TYR A 237 12.11 25.68 9.58
CA TYR A 237 11.47 26.77 8.86
C TYR A 237 11.22 27.99 9.75
N ILE A 238 10.89 27.81 11.02
CA ILE A 238 10.80 28.91 11.99
C ILE A 238 12.17 29.60 12.15
N SER A 239 13.27 28.84 12.19
CA SER A 239 14.64 29.38 12.22
C SER A 239 14.96 30.16 10.94
N GLU A 240 14.65 29.61 9.77
CA GLU A 240 14.83 30.25 8.45
C GLU A 240 14.09 31.60 8.36
N LEU A 241 12.85 31.65 8.85
CA LEU A 241 12.05 32.88 8.93
C LEU A 241 12.62 33.87 9.96
N SER A 242 13.12 33.38 11.10
CA SER A 242 13.70 34.21 12.15
C SER A 242 14.99 34.87 11.69
N GLU A 243 15.84 34.16 10.95
CA GLU A 243 17.07 34.70 10.34
C GLU A 243 16.79 35.79 9.29
N ARG A 244 15.58 35.78 8.71
CA ARG A 244 15.10 36.81 7.76
C ARG A 244 14.33 37.94 8.42
N ASP A 245 14.24 37.96 9.75
CA ASP A 245 13.42 38.87 10.54
C ASP A 245 11.90 38.83 10.18
N GLU A 246 11.40 37.72 9.63
CA GLU A 246 10.03 37.56 9.14
C GLU A 246 9.05 37.10 10.24
N PHE A 247 9.07 37.76 11.40
CA PHE A 247 8.27 37.39 12.58
C PHE A 247 6.75 37.39 12.36
N GLU A 248 6.25 38.19 11.41
CA GLU A 248 4.83 38.16 11.04
C GLU A 248 4.43 36.81 10.43
N LYS A 249 5.28 36.22 9.59
CA LYS A 249 5.06 34.89 9.00
C LYS A 249 5.16 33.78 10.04
N ILE A 250 6.09 33.90 10.98
CA ILE A 250 6.21 32.95 12.12
C ILE A 250 4.90 32.94 12.92
N GLN A 251 4.33 34.11 13.23
CA GLN A 251 3.05 34.21 13.94
C GLN A 251 1.86 33.71 13.12
N GLU A 252 1.88 33.88 11.80
CA GLU A 252 0.87 33.30 10.91
C GLU A 252 0.94 31.77 10.92
N LEU A 253 2.13 31.18 10.75
CA LEU A 253 2.34 29.74 10.79
C LEU A 253 1.92 29.14 12.13
N TYR A 254 2.33 29.75 13.25
CA TYR A 254 1.94 29.36 14.59
C TYR A 254 0.42 29.29 14.75
N ARG A 255 -0.30 30.31 14.27
CA ARG A 255 -1.76 30.37 14.37
C ARG A 255 -2.43 29.26 13.58
N LYS A 256 -1.99 29.02 12.34
CA LYS A 256 -2.56 27.97 11.49
C LYS A 256 -2.29 26.57 12.08
N LEU A 257 -1.09 26.34 12.62
CA LEU A 257 -0.74 25.07 13.25
C LEU A 257 -1.53 24.82 14.54
N ILE A 258 -1.70 25.83 15.40
CA ILE A 258 -2.46 25.66 16.64
C ILE A 258 -3.98 25.63 16.44
N GLU A 259 -4.48 26.16 15.32
CA GLU A 259 -5.89 25.96 14.91
C GLU A 259 -6.16 24.51 14.46
N LYS A 260 -5.13 23.82 13.96
CA LYS A 260 -5.24 22.45 13.44
C LYS A 260 -4.86 21.38 14.46
N TYR A 261 -3.91 21.66 15.34
CA TYR A 261 -3.32 20.71 16.26
C TYR A 261 -3.36 21.23 17.70
N ASP A 262 -4.18 20.59 18.54
CA ASP A 262 -4.43 21.02 19.92
C ASP A 262 -3.24 20.72 20.87
N ASP A 263 -2.40 19.73 20.54
CA ASP A 263 -1.35 19.19 21.43
C ASP A 263 0.07 19.21 20.82
N PHE A 264 0.40 20.25 20.04
CA PHE A 264 1.72 20.36 19.39
C PHE A 264 2.79 21.01 20.30
N ILE A 265 3.34 20.25 21.25
CA ILE A 265 4.28 20.77 22.25
C ILE A 265 5.55 21.39 21.66
N TYR A 266 6.14 20.77 20.63
CA TYR A 266 7.39 21.23 20.02
C TYR A 266 7.25 22.61 19.38
N LEU A 267 6.08 22.93 18.82
CA LEU A 267 5.80 24.26 18.30
C LEU A 267 5.98 25.35 19.36
N TYR A 268 5.53 25.13 20.59
CA TYR A 268 5.76 26.08 21.68
C TYR A 268 7.24 26.24 22.03
N VAL A 269 8.02 25.17 21.97
CA VAL A 269 9.46 25.22 22.20
C VAL A 269 10.17 26.02 21.10
N PHE A 270 9.82 25.80 19.83
CA PHE A 270 10.39 26.55 18.71
C PHE A 270 10.02 28.03 18.75
N MET A 271 8.77 28.35 19.09
CA MET A 271 8.35 29.73 19.30
C MET A 271 9.13 30.39 20.44
N GLY A 272 9.34 29.68 21.55
CA GLY A 272 10.19 30.17 22.64
C GLY A 272 11.61 30.48 22.18
N GLY A 273 12.21 29.59 21.37
CA GLY A 273 13.55 29.78 20.80
C GLY A 273 13.63 30.97 19.85
N ALA A 274 12.67 31.12 18.94
CA ALA A 274 12.66 32.20 17.94
C ALA A 274 12.57 33.60 18.56
N TYR A 275 11.96 33.73 19.75
CA TYR A 275 11.79 35.02 20.43
C TYR A 275 12.82 35.27 21.54
N ILE A 276 13.72 34.32 21.85
CA ILE A 276 14.53 34.39 23.07
C ILE A 276 15.43 35.64 23.15
N GLU A 277 15.96 36.09 22.00
CA GLU A 277 16.84 37.27 21.91
C GLU A 277 16.07 38.57 21.61
N ILE A 278 14.80 38.47 21.20
CA ILE A 278 14.04 39.57 20.59
C ILE A 278 12.95 40.06 21.54
N ASP A 279 12.19 39.13 22.10
CA ASP A 279 11.18 39.39 23.12
C ASP A 279 11.27 38.28 24.18
N PRO A 280 12.18 38.43 25.16
CA PRO A 280 12.38 37.46 26.23
C PRO A 280 11.10 37.15 27.03
N ALA A 281 10.20 38.14 27.16
CA ALA A 281 8.92 37.94 27.85
C ALA A 281 7.97 37.05 27.04
N LEU A 282 7.92 37.24 25.72
CA LEU A 282 7.14 36.39 24.81
C LEU A 282 7.75 34.98 24.69
N ALA A 283 9.08 34.87 24.65
CA ALA A 283 9.78 33.59 24.68
C ALA A 283 9.41 32.77 25.94
N LYS A 284 9.47 33.42 27.11
CA LYS A 284 9.06 32.83 28.39
C LYS A 284 7.61 32.36 28.36
N PHE A 285 6.70 33.15 27.80
CA PHE A 285 5.28 32.76 27.67
C PHE A 285 5.11 31.46 26.85
N TYR A 286 5.85 31.29 25.76
CA TYR A 286 5.78 30.06 24.98
C TYR A 286 6.38 28.85 25.70
N PHE A 287 7.47 29.01 26.44
CA PHE A 287 8.00 27.92 27.27
C PHE A 287 7.05 27.52 28.41
N GLU A 288 6.36 28.48 29.05
CA GLU A 288 5.33 28.19 30.04
C GLU A 288 4.13 27.43 29.42
N LYS A 289 3.76 27.75 28.17
CA LYS A 289 2.77 26.97 27.42
C LYS A 289 3.25 25.54 27.14
N ALA A 290 4.51 25.35 26.74
CA ALA A 290 5.07 24.03 26.52
C ALA A 290 4.97 23.15 27.79
N LEU A 291 5.29 23.73 28.95
CA LEU A 291 5.13 23.05 30.25
C LEU A 291 3.67 22.65 30.54
N THR A 292 2.73 23.54 30.23
CA THR A 292 1.30 23.28 30.45
C THR A 292 0.76 22.19 29.54
N SER A 293 1.26 22.10 28.30
CA SER A 293 0.86 21.07 27.34
C SER A 293 1.52 19.71 27.59
N LEU A 294 2.74 19.69 28.15
CA LEU A 294 3.45 18.45 28.49
C LEU A 294 2.64 17.52 29.40
N ASP A 295 1.86 18.11 30.31
CA ASP A 295 1.03 17.35 31.26
C ASP A 295 -0.21 16.71 30.63
N LYS A 296 -0.54 17.06 29.39
CA LYS A 296 -1.67 16.52 28.64
C LYS A 296 -1.30 15.40 27.67
N LEU A 297 0.00 15.16 27.45
CA LEU A 297 0.47 14.16 26.50
C LEU A 297 0.43 12.76 27.12
N ASP A 298 -0.51 11.91 26.71
CA ASP A 298 -0.63 10.54 27.23
C ASP A 298 0.46 9.59 26.68
N ASP A 299 1.11 9.96 25.58
CA ASP A 299 2.08 9.11 24.87
C ASP A 299 3.48 9.10 25.49
N PHE A 300 3.79 10.04 26.41
CA PHE A 300 5.10 10.14 27.05
C PHE A 300 5.12 9.44 28.41
N SER A 301 6.16 8.64 28.64
CA SER A 301 6.44 8.10 29.98
C SER A 301 6.69 9.22 31.00
N ASP A 302 6.35 8.98 32.27
CA ASP A 302 6.60 9.94 33.36
C ASP A 302 8.09 10.37 33.42
N SER A 303 9.02 9.44 33.17
CA SER A 303 10.45 9.77 33.11
C SER A 303 10.81 10.69 31.94
N THR A 304 10.19 10.50 30.77
CA THR A 304 10.41 11.37 29.60
C THR A 304 9.88 12.78 29.87
N LYS A 305 8.69 12.87 30.48
CA LYS A 305 8.08 14.15 30.87
C LYS A 305 8.94 14.91 31.87
N GLU A 306 9.49 14.24 32.88
CA GLU A 306 10.37 14.88 33.87
C GLU A 306 11.66 15.45 33.23
N VAL A 307 12.28 14.71 32.31
CA VAL A 307 13.47 15.20 31.57
C VAL A 307 13.11 16.40 30.70
N PHE A 308 12.02 16.32 29.94
CA PHE A 308 11.58 17.42 29.06
C PHE A 308 11.21 18.67 29.86
N ARG A 309 10.52 18.49 31.00
CA ARG A 309 10.18 19.54 31.96
C ARG A 309 11.43 20.22 32.52
N ALA A 310 12.43 19.45 32.94
CA ALA A 310 13.69 19.99 33.43
C ALA A 310 14.41 20.85 32.38
N ASN A 311 14.45 20.40 31.13
CA ASN A 311 15.05 21.15 30.02
C ASN A 311 14.33 22.48 29.75
N ILE A 312 12.99 22.48 29.73
CA ILE A 312 12.22 23.72 29.52
C ILE A 312 12.40 24.69 30.71
N LEU A 313 12.43 24.19 31.95
CA LEU A 313 12.68 25.02 33.13
C LEU A 313 14.07 25.65 33.09
N GLU A 314 15.10 24.91 32.65
CA GLU A 314 16.45 25.45 32.48
C GLU A 314 16.49 26.58 31.42
N LEU A 315 15.73 26.43 30.32
CA LEU A 315 15.58 27.49 29.32
C LEU A 315 14.91 28.73 29.91
N ILE A 316 13.85 28.57 30.71
CA ILE A 316 13.17 29.69 31.39
C ILE A 316 14.12 30.39 32.39
N GLU A 317 14.92 29.65 33.14
CA GLU A 317 15.89 30.22 34.08
C GLU A 317 17.00 31.03 33.39
N LYS A 318 17.33 30.69 32.14
CA LYS A 318 18.32 31.42 31.32
C LYS A 318 17.78 32.73 30.73
N ILE A 319 16.46 32.97 30.77
CA ILE A 319 15.79 34.18 30.24
C ILE A 319 15.82 35.35 31.25
N ASN A 320 16.66 35.26 32.28
CA ASN A 320 16.81 36.30 33.33
C ASN A 320 17.51 37.58 32.85
#